data_AF-A0A933G9J9-F1
#
_entry.id   AF-A0A933G9J9-F1
#
_cell.length_a   1.000
_cell.length_b   1.000
_cell.length_c   1.000
_cell.angle_alpha   90.00
_cell.angle_beta   90.00
_cell.angle_gamma   90.00
#
_symmetry.space_group_name_H-M   'P 1'
#
loop_
_entity.id
_entity.type
_entity.pdbx_description
1 polymer ?
#
loop_
_entity_poly.entity_id
_entity_poly.type
_entity_poly.pdbx_seq_one_letter_code
_entity_poly.pdbx_strand_id
1 'polypeptide(L)'
;ALEATRALQRIAAKESRVFDPAVAEPALVTALNHHASEEVRIAAGRVLALLNTPTAQTAIAAVALAAEQTATLRMAAFGSLAESARYLGNRLNEQTTKELIKAATSEPNLDLRTAASQALGSTINMPAELAVEAILGGARGG
;
A
#
# COMPACT_ATOMS: atom_id res chain seq x y z
N ALA A 1 -5.35 9.04 -19.00
CA ALA A 1 -5.02 7.99 -18.02
C ALA A 1 -4.92 8.56 -16.60
N LEU A 2 -3.95 9.43 -16.30
CA LEU A 2 -3.75 10.01 -14.96
C LEU A 2 -5.00 10.69 -14.37
N GLU A 3 -5.70 11.52 -15.16
CA GLU A 3 -6.93 12.19 -14.71
C GLU A 3 -8.08 11.21 -14.40
N ALA A 4 -8.14 10.09 -15.13
CA ALA A 4 -9.10 9.03 -14.85
C ALA A 4 -8.76 8.29 -13.55
N THR A 5 -7.49 8.01 -13.30
CA THR A 5 -7.05 7.38 -12.05
C THR A 5 -7.29 8.30 -10.85
N ARG A 6 -7.06 9.61 -10.98
CA ARG A 6 -7.40 10.61 -9.96
C ARG A 6 -8.91 10.72 -9.74
N ALA A 7 -9.72 10.58 -10.79
CA ALA A 7 -11.17 10.53 -10.66
C ALA A 7 -11.62 9.30 -9.86
N LEU A 8 -11.07 8.11 -10.17
CA LEU A 8 -11.34 6.88 -9.43
C LEU A 8 -10.91 6.98 -7.96
N GLN A 9 -9.75 7.57 -7.67
CA GLN A 9 -9.29 7.79 -6.30
C GLN A 9 -10.28 8.65 -5.51
N ARG A 10 -10.80 9.73 -6.12
CA ARG A 10 -11.80 10.60 -5.49
C ARG A 10 -13.16 9.91 -5.27
N ILE A 11 -13.54 9.00 -6.15
CA ILE A 11 -14.78 8.22 -6.04
C ILE A 11 -14.64 7.18 -4.92
N ALA A 12 -13.54 6.43 -4.91
CA ALA A 12 -13.25 5.42 -3.89
C ALA A 12 -13.16 6.04 -2.49
N ALA A 13 -12.51 7.20 -2.36
CA ALA A 13 -12.40 7.93 -1.09
C ALA A 13 -13.75 8.51 -0.58
N LYS A 14 -14.76 8.63 -1.44
CA LYS A 14 -16.08 9.20 -1.08
C LYS A 14 -17.14 8.16 -0.71
N GLU A 15 -16.79 6.86 -0.65
CA GLU A 15 -17.74 5.76 -0.39
C GLU A 15 -19.06 5.87 -1.18
N SER A 16 -19.01 6.36 -2.42
CA SER A 16 -20.23 6.52 -3.21
C SER A 16 -20.74 5.15 -3.66
N ARG A 17 -21.88 4.72 -3.11
CA ARG A 17 -22.58 3.44 -3.40
C ARG A 17 -22.94 3.18 -4.89
N VAL A 18 -22.61 4.09 -5.81
CA VAL A 18 -23.04 4.05 -7.22
C VAL A 18 -21.98 3.46 -8.16
N PHE A 19 -20.72 3.36 -7.73
CA PHE A 19 -19.64 2.80 -8.53
C PHE A 19 -19.01 1.63 -7.77
N ASP A 20 -18.95 0.45 -8.38
CA ASP A 20 -18.20 -0.67 -7.83
C ASP A 20 -16.76 -0.60 -8.37
N PRO A 21 -15.81 -0.04 -7.60
CA PRO A 21 -14.43 0.07 -8.06
C PRO A 21 -13.75 -1.31 -8.18
N ALA A 22 -14.34 -2.39 -7.66
CA ALA A 22 -13.84 -3.75 -7.87
C ALA A 22 -13.94 -4.18 -9.34
N VAL A 23 -14.88 -3.64 -10.12
CA VAL A 23 -14.95 -3.88 -11.58
C VAL A 23 -13.69 -3.38 -12.30
N ALA A 24 -13.05 -2.34 -11.75
CA ALA A 24 -11.82 -1.79 -12.30
C ALA A 24 -10.55 -2.50 -11.79
N GLU A 25 -10.65 -3.41 -10.82
CA GLU A 25 -9.50 -4.04 -10.19
C GLU A 25 -8.54 -4.72 -11.19
N PRO A 26 -8.98 -5.55 -12.15
CA PRO A 26 -8.06 -6.18 -13.11
C PRO A 26 -7.31 -5.16 -13.97
N ALA A 27 -7.98 -4.08 -14.37
CA ALA A 27 -7.37 -3.01 -15.15
C ALA A 27 -6.37 -2.19 -14.31
N LEU A 28 -6.68 -1.95 -13.04
CA LEU A 28 -5.79 -1.26 -12.10
C LEU A 28 -4.56 -2.10 -11.76
N VAL A 29 -4.70 -3.41 -11.55
CA VAL A 29 -3.58 -4.33 -11.36
C VAL A 29 -2.69 -4.35 -12.61
N THR A 30 -3.30 -4.42 -13.80
CA THR A 30 -2.56 -4.34 -15.08
C THR A 30 -1.81 -3.01 -15.20
N ALA A 31 -2.46 -1.89 -14.87
CA ALA A 31 -1.84 -0.57 -14.91
C ALA A 31 -0.68 -0.44 -13.91
N LEU A 32 -0.86 -0.93 -12.68
CA LEU A 32 0.19 -0.94 -11.65
C LEU A 32 1.43 -1.74 -12.11
N ASN A 33 1.24 -2.87 -12.79
CA ASN A 33 2.34 -3.75 -13.18
C ASN A 33 3.05 -3.33 -14.48
N HIS A 34 2.30 -2.85 -15.47
CA HIS A 34 2.80 -2.77 -16.85
C HIS A 34 2.69 -1.39 -17.52
N HIS A 35 2.07 -0.41 -16.88
CA HIS A 35 1.91 0.90 -17.53
C HIS A 35 3.27 1.62 -17.69
N ALA A 36 3.48 2.27 -18.83
CA ALA A 36 4.77 2.92 -19.14
C ALA A 36 5.10 4.12 -18.25
N SER A 37 4.09 4.90 -17.82
CA SER A 37 4.26 6.01 -16.87
C SER A 37 4.19 5.52 -15.43
N GLU A 38 5.24 5.82 -14.66
CA GLU A 38 5.34 5.51 -13.24
C GLU A 38 4.27 6.23 -12.41
N GLU A 39 3.91 7.46 -12.76
CA GLU A 39 2.87 8.22 -12.07
C GLU A 39 1.51 7.53 -12.16
N VAL A 40 1.20 6.91 -13.30
CA VAL A 40 -0.03 6.11 -13.46
C VAL A 40 0.03 4.84 -12.62
N ARG A 41 1.19 4.19 -12.53
CA ARG A 41 1.38 3.00 -11.68
C ARG A 41 1.18 3.35 -10.20
N ILE A 42 1.77 4.44 -9.74
CA ILE A 42 1.59 4.96 -8.37
C ILE A 42 0.12 5.28 -8.10
N ALA A 43 -0.54 5.97 -9.03
CA ALA A 43 -1.96 6.29 -8.89
C ALA A 43 -2.84 5.03 -8.86
N ALA A 44 -2.52 4.01 -9.67
CA ALA A 44 -3.23 2.73 -9.64
C ALA A 44 -3.05 2.01 -8.30
N GLY A 45 -1.84 1.98 -7.75
CA GLY A 45 -1.56 1.41 -6.43
C GLY A 45 -2.36 2.08 -5.31
N ARG A 46 -2.49 3.41 -5.34
CA ARG A 46 -3.32 4.17 -4.38
C ARG A 46 -4.80 3.84 -4.48
N VAL A 47 -5.34 3.60 -5.68
CA VAL A 47 -6.74 3.19 -5.84
C VAL A 47 -6.92 1.76 -5.33
N LEU A 48 -6.00 0.85 -5.68
CA LEU A 48 -6.02 -0.54 -5.19
C LEU A 48 -5.96 -0.62 -3.66
N ALA A 49 -5.26 0.32 -3.00
CA ALA A 49 -5.17 0.34 -1.54
C ALA A 49 -6.53 0.50 -0.84
N LEU A 50 -7.50 1.10 -1.54
CA LEU A 50 -8.85 1.34 -1.05
C LEU A 50 -9.81 0.16 -1.35
N LEU A 51 -9.35 -0.86 -2.10
CA LEU A 51 -10.17 -2.02 -2.45
C LEU A 51 -10.02 -3.12 -1.40
N ASN A 52 -11.15 -3.58 -0.87
CA ASN A 52 -11.25 -4.58 0.20
C ASN A 52 -11.06 -6.02 -0.32
N THR A 53 -10.02 -6.26 -1.13
CA THR A 53 -9.76 -7.56 -1.78
C THR A 53 -8.33 -8.06 -1.50
N PRO A 54 -8.11 -9.38 -1.35
CA PRO A 54 -6.76 -9.95 -1.24
C PRO A 54 -5.90 -9.67 -2.47
N THR A 55 -6.51 -9.67 -3.65
CA THR A 55 -5.82 -9.47 -4.94
C THR A 55 -5.22 -8.08 -5.03
N ALA A 56 -5.93 -7.03 -4.63
CA ALA A 56 -5.42 -5.67 -4.59
C ALA A 56 -4.20 -5.53 -3.67
N GLN A 57 -4.30 -6.00 -2.42
CA GLN A 57 -3.20 -5.89 -1.46
C GLN A 57 -1.97 -6.72 -1.89
N THR A 58 -2.20 -7.89 -2.49
CA THR A 58 -1.13 -8.73 -3.05
C THR A 58 -0.43 -8.06 -4.22
N ALA A 59 -1.17 -7.43 -5.14
CA ALA A 59 -0.60 -6.72 -6.28
C ALA A 59 0.26 -5.53 -5.85
N ILE A 60 -0.18 -4.77 -4.83
CA ILE A 60 0.62 -3.68 -4.25
C ILE A 60 1.89 -4.23 -3.61
N ALA A 61 1.79 -5.30 -2.81
CA ALA A 61 2.94 -5.92 -2.17
C ALA A 61 3.97 -6.44 -3.18
N ALA A 62 3.51 -7.06 -4.28
CA ALA A 62 4.39 -7.53 -5.35
C ALA A 62 5.24 -6.39 -5.93
N VAL A 63 4.65 -5.23 -6.23
CA VAL A 63 5.41 -4.06 -6.72
C VAL A 63 6.34 -3.49 -5.66
N ALA A 64 5.95 -3.48 -4.39
CA ALA A 64 6.80 -2.97 -3.31
C ALA A 64 8.06 -3.83 -3.10
N LEU A 65 7.92 -5.15 -3.22
CA LEU A 65 8.97 -6.14 -2.99
C LEU A 65 9.85 -6.41 -4.22
N ALA A 66 9.41 -6.00 -5.41
CA ALA A 66 10.10 -6.19 -6.68
C ALA A 66 11.35 -5.31 -6.79
N ALA A 67 12.54 -5.91 -6.61
CA ALA A 67 13.83 -5.21 -6.59
C ALA A 67 14.21 -4.56 -7.93
N GLU A 68 13.63 -5.02 -9.04
CA GLU A 68 13.81 -4.46 -10.38
C GLU A 68 13.02 -3.15 -10.61
N GLN A 69 12.09 -2.80 -9.71
CA GLN A 69 11.36 -1.55 -9.76
C GLN A 69 12.17 -0.39 -9.19
N THR A 70 11.85 0.82 -9.61
CA THR A 70 12.49 2.03 -9.08
C THR A 70 12.22 2.18 -7.58
N ALA A 71 13.15 2.80 -6.86
CA ALA A 71 12.96 3.08 -5.44
C ALA A 71 11.70 3.93 -5.19
N THR A 72 11.44 4.93 -6.04
CA THR A 72 10.25 5.79 -5.98
C THR A 72 8.96 4.98 -6.03
N LEU A 73 8.82 4.08 -7.01
CA LEU A 73 7.63 3.25 -7.15
C LEU A 73 7.48 2.28 -5.97
N ARG A 74 8.57 1.63 -5.54
CA ARG A 74 8.56 0.71 -4.41
C ARG A 74 8.14 1.42 -3.11
N MET A 75 8.68 2.62 -2.84
CA MET A 75 8.28 3.44 -1.69
C MET A 75 6.78 3.78 -1.75
N ALA A 76 6.29 4.21 -2.91
CA ALA A 76 4.87 4.52 -3.08
C ALA A 76 3.98 3.28 -2.89
N ALA A 77 4.43 2.11 -3.34
CA ALA A 77 3.74 0.85 -3.15
C ALA A 77 3.74 0.40 -1.67
N PHE A 78 4.86 0.53 -0.95
CA PHE A 78 4.88 0.30 0.51
C PHE A 78 3.92 1.23 1.25
N GLY A 79 3.87 2.52 0.89
CA GLY A 79 2.90 3.46 1.46
C GLY A 79 1.45 3.05 1.20
N SER A 80 1.16 2.61 -0.03
CA SER A 80 -0.18 2.11 -0.41
C SER A 80 -0.54 0.82 0.33
N LEU A 81 0.43 -0.07 0.56
CA LEU A 81 0.26 -1.30 1.32
C LEU A 81 -0.05 -1.01 2.79
N ALA A 82 0.68 -0.06 3.38
CA ALA A 82 0.44 0.41 4.74
C ALA A 82 -0.98 0.97 4.89
N GLU A 83 -1.40 1.83 3.97
CA GLU A 83 -2.75 2.41 3.94
C GLU A 83 -3.83 1.33 3.83
N SER A 84 -3.68 0.40 2.88
CA SER A 84 -4.60 -0.72 2.70
C SER A 84 -4.71 -1.58 3.97
N ALA A 85 -3.57 -1.92 4.59
CA ALA A 85 -3.56 -2.71 5.81
C ALA A 85 -4.21 -2.00 7.00
N ARG A 86 -4.02 -0.68 7.14
CA ARG A 86 -4.62 0.12 8.22
C ARG A 86 -6.14 0.19 8.12
N TYR A 87 -6.68 0.35 6.92
CA TYR A 87 -8.13 0.50 6.73
C TYR A 87 -8.86 -0.84 6.59
N LEU A 88 -8.21 -1.85 6.00
CA LEU A 88 -8.87 -3.07 5.53
C LEU A 88 -8.33 -4.34 6.21
N GLY A 89 -7.33 -4.20 7.07
CA GLY A 89 -6.62 -5.30 7.71
C GLY A 89 -5.59 -5.97 6.80
N ASN A 90 -4.81 -6.88 7.38
CA ASN A 90 -3.86 -7.69 6.63
C ASN A 90 -4.57 -8.85 5.91
N ARG A 91 -4.37 -8.93 4.59
CA ARG A 91 -4.79 -10.03 3.72
C ARG A 91 -3.65 -10.66 2.93
N LEU A 92 -2.40 -10.32 3.25
CA LEU A 92 -1.24 -10.95 2.65
C LEU A 92 -1.17 -12.42 3.05
N ASN A 93 -0.72 -13.27 2.12
CA ASN A 93 -0.39 -14.65 2.45
C ASN A 93 0.92 -14.74 3.25
N GLU A 94 1.19 -15.92 3.82
CA GLU A 94 2.36 -16.14 4.67
C GLU A 94 3.68 -15.86 3.94
N GLN A 95 3.79 -16.25 2.67
CA GLN A 95 5.00 -16.05 1.88
C GLN A 95 5.30 -14.56 1.67
N THR A 96 4.30 -13.78 1.26
CA THR A 96 4.43 -12.33 1.05
C THR A 96 4.72 -11.61 2.37
N THR A 97 4.14 -12.10 3.48
CA THR A 97 4.43 -11.57 4.82
C THR A 97 5.90 -11.80 5.20
N LYS A 98 6.45 -13.00 4.92
CA LYS A 98 7.88 -13.28 5.16
C LYS A 98 8.78 -12.39 4.31
N GLU A 99 8.42 -12.15 3.06
CA GLU A 99 9.17 -11.24 2.19
C GLU A 99 9.12 -9.79 2.67
N LEU A 100 7.96 -9.33 3.17
CA LEU A 100 7.81 -8.02 3.79
C LEU A 100 8.66 -7.87 5.05
N ILE A 101 8.71 -8.89 5.91
CA ILE A 101 9.60 -8.94 7.08
C ILE A 101 11.07 -8.87 6.65
N LYS A 102 11.45 -9.61 5.60
CA LYS A 102 12.80 -9.58 5.05
C LYS A 102 13.14 -8.19 4.51
N ALA A 103 12.23 -7.54 3.79
CA ALA A 103 12.43 -6.18 3.31
C ALA A 103 12.59 -5.17 4.47
N ALA A 104 11.74 -5.26 5.50
CA ALA A 104 11.79 -4.39 6.67
C ALA A 104 13.10 -4.54 7.49
N THR A 105 13.77 -5.69 7.43
CA THR A 105 14.99 -5.96 8.21
C THR A 105 16.28 -5.84 7.38
N SER A 106 16.23 -6.21 6.10
CA SER A 106 17.42 -6.51 5.31
C SER A 106 17.56 -5.69 4.02
N GLU A 107 16.57 -4.88 3.63
CA GLU A 107 16.64 -4.03 2.43
C GLU A 107 17.81 -3.04 2.52
N PRO A 108 18.83 -3.08 1.66
CA PRO A 108 20.03 -2.23 1.78
C PRO A 108 19.72 -0.73 1.79
N ASN A 109 18.74 -0.29 1.00
CA ASN A 109 18.32 1.10 0.97
C ASN A 109 17.52 1.46 2.24
N LEU A 110 18.02 2.44 3.02
CA LEU A 110 17.41 2.84 4.29
C LEU A 110 15.98 3.38 4.15
N ASP A 111 15.69 4.12 3.09
CA ASP A 111 14.35 4.68 2.85
C ASP A 111 13.35 3.57 2.54
N LEU A 112 13.74 2.62 1.69
CA LEU A 112 12.91 1.46 1.37
C LEU A 112 12.72 0.53 2.58
N ARG A 113 13.76 0.33 3.38
CA ARG A 113 13.67 -0.45 4.64
C ARG A 113 12.71 0.21 5.63
N THR A 114 12.78 1.53 5.77
CA THR A 114 11.86 2.31 6.60
C THR A 114 10.42 2.18 6.10
N ALA A 115 10.20 2.34 4.79
CA ALA A 115 8.87 2.20 4.17
C ALA A 115 8.30 0.78 4.35
N ALA A 116 9.13 -0.26 4.15
CA ALA A 116 8.75 -1.65 4.40
C ALA A 116 8.39 -1.90 5.87
N SER A 117 9.13 -1.29 6.81
CA SER A 117 8.85 -1.40 8.25
C SER A 117 7.52 -0.74 8.63
N GLN A 118 7.20 0.41 8.05
CA GLN A 118 5.90 1.08 8.24
C GLN A 118 4.73 0.25 7.68
N ALA A 119 4.92 -0.33 6.48
CA ALA A 119 3.94 -1.25 5.89
C ALA A 119 3.75 -2.50 6.75
N LEU A 120 4.85 -3.11 7.22
CA LEU A 120 4.80 -4.26 8.12
C LEU A 120 4.06 -3.93 9.41
N GLY A 121 4.39 -2.81 10.07
CA GLY A 121 3.70 -2.37 11.29
C GLY A 121 2.21 -2.15 11.08
N SER A 122 1.80 -1.71 9.89
CA SER A 122 0.39 -1.56 9.53
C SER A 122 -0.34 -2.89 9.32
N THR A 123 0.38 -3.95 8.88
CA THR A 123 -0.19 -5.30 8.72
C THR A 123 -0.31 -6.05 10.04
N ILE A 124 0.53 -5.73 11.03
CA ILE A 124 0.44 -6.26 12.38
C ILE A 124 -0.51 -5.34 13.14
N ASN A 125 -1.81 -5.52 12.90
CA ASN A 125 -2.92 -4.74 13.44
C ASN A 125 -2.58 -4.05 14.79
N MET A 126 -2.14 -2.79 14.74
CA MET A 126 -2.12 -1.94 15.91
C MET A 126 -3.53 -1.36 16.05
N PRO A 127 -4.27 -1.67 17.13
CA PRO A 127 -5.46 -0.91 17.51
C PRO A 127 -5.18 0.59 17.37
N ALA A 128 -6.08 1.32 16.72
CA ALA A 128 -5.90 2.75 16.45
C ALA A 128 -5.64 3.55 17.73
N GLU A 129 -6.17 3.08 18.87
CA GLU A 129 -5.92 3.63 20.19
C GLU A 129 -4.43 3.55 20.60
N LEU A 130 -3.75 2.44 20.29
CA LEU A 130 -2.32 2.24 20.61
C LEU A 130 -1.39 3.06 19.71
N ALA A 131 -1.80 3.35 18.47
CA ALA A 131 -1.05 4.24 17.59
C ALA A 131 -1.07 5.69 18.07
N VAL A 132 -2.22 6.15 18.59
CA VAL A 132 -2.36 7.48 19.20
C VAL A 132 -1.56 7.57 20.51
N GLU A 133 -1.58 6.51 21.32
CA GLU A 133 -0.81 6.44 22.57
C GLU A 133 0.71 6.38 22.33
N ALA A 134 1.19 5.70 21.29
CA ALA A 134 2.61 5.71 20.92
C ALA A 134 3.09 7.10 20.47
N ILE A 135 2.25 7.85 19.75
CA ILE A 135 2.55 9.22 19.28
C ILE A 135 2.48 10.22 20.45
N LEU A 136 1.54 10.07 21.37
CA LEU A 136 1.35 11.00 22.50
C LEU A 136 2.19 10.65 23.74
N GLY A 137 2.48 9.37 23.96
CA GLY A 137 3.30 8.84 25.05
C GLY A 137 4.80 9.09 24.84
N GLY A 138 5.26 9.15 23.59
CA GLY A 138 6.62 9.57 23.25
C GLY A 138 6.94 11.04 23.52
N ALA A 139 5.92 11.89 23.72
CA ALA A 139 6.09 13.33 23.95
C ALA A 139 6.19 13.74 25.44
N ARG A 140 6.09 12.79 26.39
CA ARG A 140 6.12 13.06 27.84
C ARG A 140 7.31 12.44 28.59
N GLY A 141 8.34 11.98 27.88
CA GLY A 141 9.51 11.30 28.45
C GLY A 141 10.85 11.99 28.21
N GLY A 142 10.91 13.33 28.17
CA GLY A 142 12.13 14.12 28.04
C GLY A 142 12.16 15.28 29.01
#